data_AF-A0A946MLA8-F1
#
_entry.id   AF-A0A946MLA8-F1
#
_cell.length_a   1.000
_cell.length_b   1.000
_cell.length_c   1.000
_cell.angle_alpha   90.00
_cell.angle_beta   90.00
_cell.angle_gamma   90.00
#
_symmetry.space_group_name_H-M   'P 1'
#
loop_
_entity.id
_entity.type
_entity.pdbx_description
1 polymer ?
#
loop_
_entity_poly.entity_id
_entity_poly.type
_entity_poly.pdbx_seq_one_letter_code
_entity_poly.pdbx_strand_id
1 'polypeptide(L)'
;KAPVNKMEIEDIAKKMKKAGIEYVGVVSKFCVRNPSHEILIRRILNKYFKKVFLGHHVSGNLNFPRRIATTHLNAAVFSLHKSFFEAVKLSLEQKGLMVPIQILKADGGTMSLESSMAFPGQTVLSGPAASIMGAIPYATEKQDTIVLDIGGTTTDIAFLVDKAPLLEPLGIQRGRYKSLIRSLQTDSKGIGGDSIVRIKENELIIGPERLGPAMAFGGSEPTPTDALFVLGLITDGDQENAQKGIHKIAMELGLTDSETADQIFKKCISIILKKTFEMIDKLNSKPVYTVHEFLEGYKISPRKILVLGGPAPYFAKKIEELYHIKTIAVPESSVANAIGAALARTTCEVSLNADTEQGIVTAHEEGFAEPISKTFSEDDLIETAHTLLKEKAINFGADPDNIGEVEVVEFQKFNIVRNFSPRGKIFRTKMQLKPGMIKGFEKILQ
;
A
#
# COMPACT_ATOMS: atom_id res chain seq x y z
N LYS A 1 -36.44 -13.12 -8.33
CA LYS A 1 -35.50 -12.06 -7.90
C LYS A 1 -36.31 -11.03 -7.11
N ALA A 2 -35.92 -10.66 -5.89
CA ALA A 2 -36.62 -9.62 -5.13
C ALA A 2 -36.26 -8.24 -5.74
N PRO A 3 -37.23 -7.44 -6.20
CA PRO A 3 -36.95 -6.14 -6.82
C PRO A 3 -36.52 -5.09 -5.78
N VAL A 4 -35.84 -4.04 -6.23
CA VAL A 4 -35.53 -2.87 -5.39
C VAL A 4 -36.82 -2.11 -5.09
N ASN A 5 -37.14 -1.95 -3.80
CA ASN A 5 -38.26 -1.10 -3.36
C ASN A 5 -37.82 0.37 -3.33
N LYS A 6 -38.30 1.16 -4.30
CA LYS A 6 -37.94 2.58 -4.41
C LYS A 6 -38.34 3.40 -3.18
N MET A 7 -39.52 3.16 -2.60
CA MET A 7 -40.02 3.94 -1.46
C MET A 7 -39.14 3.72 -0.22
N GLU A 8 -38.75 2.47 0.03
CA GLU A 8 -37.85 2.11 1.13
C GLU A 8 -36.49 2.81 1.00
N ILE A 9 -35.92 2.82 -0.20
CA ILE A 9 -34.65 3.52 -0.47
C ILE A 9 -34.78 5.03 -0.26
N GLU A 10 -35.88 5.64 -0.71
CA GLU A 10 -36.12 7.07 -0.51
C GLU A 10 -36.31 7.43 0.98
N ASP A 11 -36.96 6.57 1.76
CA ASP A 11 -37.14 6.81 3.19
C ASP A 11 -35.83 6.63 3.98
N ILE A 12 -35.00 5.65 3.62
CA ILE A 12 -33.63 5.52 4.16
C ILE A 12 -32.81 6.78 3.82
N ALA A 13 -32.90 7.26 2.57
CA ALA A 13 -32.17 8.45 2.13
C ALA A 13 -32.57 9.69 2.93
N LYS A 14 -33.87 9.90 3.18
CA LYS A 14 -34.37 11.01 4.03
C LYS A 14 -33.84 10.91 5.46
N LYS A 15 -33.81 9.71 6.06
CA LYS A 15 -33.27 9.51 7.42
C LYS A 15 -31.77 9.84 7.48
N MET A 16 -30.99 9.35 6.52
CA MET A 16 -29.55 9.62 6.43
C MET A 16 -29.25 11.11 6.18
N LYS A 17 -30.04 11.78 5.32
CA LYS A 17 -29.92 13.23 5.09
C LYS A 17 -30.20 14.04 6.35
N LYS A 18 -31.24 13.66 7.12
CA LYS A 18 -31.53 14.29 8.43
C LYS A 18 -30.39 14.12 9.43
N ALA A 19 -29.60 13.05 9.33
CA ALA A 19 -28.42 12.81 10.14
C ALA A 19 -27.15 13.51 9.62
N GLY A 20 -27.24 14.37 8.59
CA GLY A 20 -26.11 15.12 8.04
C GLY A 20 -25.15 14.29 7.19
N ILE A 21 -25.56 13.09 6.75
CA ILE A 21 -24.72 12.25 5.89
C ILE A 21 -24.70 12.83 4.47
N GLU A 22 -23.51 13.12 3.94
CA GLU A 22 -23.34 13.71 2.61
C GLU A 22 -22.87 12.72 1.53
N TYR A 23 -22.22 11.63 1.95
CA TYR A 23 -21.64 10.60 1.08
C TYR A 23 -22.08 9.22 1.54
N VAL A 24 -22.42 8.34 0.60
CA VAL A 24 -22.93 7.00 0.90
C VAL A 24 -22.29 5.93 0.04
N GLY A 25 -22.21 4.72 0.56
CA GLY A 25 -21.82 3.52 -0.17
C GLY A 25 -23.01 2.58 -0.33
N VAL A 26 -23.20 2.03 -1.53
CA VAL A 26 -24.24 1.03 -1.82
C VAL A 26 -23.56 -0.27 -2.19
N VAL A 27 -23.82 -1.32 -1.40
CA VAL A 27 -23.24 -2.65 -1.63
C VAL A 27 -24.33 -3.71 -1.58
N SER A 28 -24.52 -4.45 -2.67
CA SER A 28 -25.40 -5.62 -2.72
C SER A 28 -24.59 -6.92 -2.77
N LYS A 29 -25.19 -8.02 -2.28
CA LYS A 29 -24.47 -9.28 -2.01
C LYS A 29 -23.71 -9.84 -3.22
N PHE A 30 -24.31 -9.79 -4.41
CA PHE A 30 -23.75 -10.36 -5.65
C PHE A 30 -23.48 -9.30 -6.73
N CYS A 31 -23.22 -8.05 -6.33
CA CYS A 31 -23.02 -6.95 -7.28
C CYS A 31 -21.88 -7.17 -8.28
N VAL A 32 -20.86 -7.92 -7.90
CA VAL A 32 -19.72 -8.31 -8.75
C VAL A 32 -20.10 -9.27 -9.89
N ARG A 33 -21.32 -9.82 -9.89
CA ARG A 33 -21.89 -10.61 -10.99
C ARG A 33 -23.10 -9.93 -11.65
N ASN A 34 -23.78 -9.06 -10.91
CA ASN A 34 -24.93 -8.33 -11.39
C ASN A 34 -25.08 -7.02 -10.59
N PRO A 35 -24.59 -5.89 -11.12
CA PRO A 35 -24.62 -4.61 -10.42
C PRO A 35 -25.96 -3.86 -10.54
N SER A 36 -26.97 -4.45 -11.20
CA SER A 36 -28.24 -3.75 -11.53
C SER A 36 -28.91 -3.11 -10.31
N HIS A 37 -28.92 -3.78 -9.15
CA HIS A 37 -29.49 -3.23 -7.92
C HIS A 37 -28.71 -2.00 -7.43
N GLU A 38 -27.37 -2.06 -7.44
CA GLU A 38 -26.53 -0.92 -7.03
C GLU A 38 -26.71 0.28 -7.97
N ILE A 39 -26.75 0.03 -9.28
CA ILE A 39 -26.96 1.06 -10.29
C ILE A 39 -28.34 1.72 -10.13
N LEU A 40 -29.39 0.93 -9.90
CA LEU A 40 -30.74 1.43 -9.69
C LEU A 40 -30.84 2.24 -8.39
N ILE A 41 -30.27 1.75 -7.29
CA ILE A 41 -30.25 2.46 -6.02
C ILE A 41 -29.48 3.78 -6.17
N ARG A 42 -28.33 3.81 -6.84
CA ARG A 42 -27.59 5.07 -7.12
C ARG A 42 -28.46 6.09 -7.84
N ARG A 43 -29.22 5.69 -8.86
CA ARG A 43 -30.13 6.61 -9.57
C ARG A 43 -31.14 7.27 -8.63
N ILE A 44 -31.66 6.52 -7.65
CA ILE A 44 -32.58 7.04 -6.63
C ILE A 44 -31.85 7.96 -5.64
N LEU A 45 -30.63 7.60 -5.24
CA LEU A 45 -29.86 8.29 -4.19
C LEU A 45 -29.14 9.57 -4.67
N ASN A 46 -28.84 9.70 -5.96
CA ASN A 46 -28.09 10.85 -6.51
C ASN A 46 -28.73 12.22 -6.23
N LYS A 47 -30.06 12.29 -6.00
CA LYS A 47 -30.74 13.54 -5.62
C LYS A 47 -30.61 13.91 -4.13
N TYR A 48 -30.13 12.99 -3.30
CA TYR A 48 -30.05 13.16 -1.85
C TYR A 48 -28.62 13.38 -1.34
N PHE A 49 -27.61 12.83 -2.03
CA PHE A 49 -26.22 12.79 -1.57
C PHE A 49 -25.27 13.38 -2.61
N LYS A 50 -24.16 13.97 -2.15
CA LYS A 50 -23.14 14.57 -3.02
C LYS A 50 -22.38 13.53 -3.83
N LYS A 51 -22.23 12.30 -3.30
CA LYS A 51 -21.61 11.18 -4.00
C LYS A 51 -22.14 9.84 -3.48
N VAL A 52 -22.31 8.90 -4.40
CA VAL A 52 -22.70 7.52 -4.12
C VAL A 52 -21.61 6.58 -4.64
N PHE A 53 -20.93 5.89 -3.74
CA PHE A 53 -19.97 4.84 -4.07
C PHE A 53 -20.69 3.51 -4.31
N LEU A 54 -20.28 2.78 -5.33
CA LEU A 54 -20.83 1.47 -5.65
C LEU A 54 -19.83 0.38 -5.33
N GLY A 55 -20.29 -0.64 -4.59
CA GLY A 55 -19.44 -1.74 -4.16
C GLY A 55 -18.78 -2.46 -5.33
N HIS A 56 -19.52 -2.71 -6.42
CA HIS A 56 -18.94 -3.36 -7.60
C HIS A 56 -17.84 -2.52 -8.26
N HIS A 57 -18.03 -1.21 -8.41
CA HIS A 57 -16.97 -0.32 -8.94
C HIS A 57 -15.74 -0.27 -8.02
N VAL A 58 -15.94 -0.22 -6.70
CA VAL A 58 -14.84 -0.09 -5.74
C VAL A 58 -14.01 -1.39 -5.64
N SER A 59 -14.63 -2.57 -5.77
CA SER A 59 -13.91 -3.85 -5.83
C SER A 59 -14.75 -4.98 -6.43
N GLY A 60 -14.23 -5.65 -7.46
CA GLY A 60 -14.80 -6.87 -8.04
C GLY A 60 -14.59 -8.16 -7.26
N ASN A 61 -13.89 -8.12 -6.12
CA ASN A 61 -13.61 -9.33 -5.34
C ASN A 61 -14.88 -9.89 -4.66
N LEU A 62 -14.98 -11.23 -4.60
CA LEU A 62 -16.19 -11.96 -4.19
C LEU A 62 -16.59 -11.75 -2.71
N ASN A 63 -15.69 -11.28 -1.84
CA ASN A 63 -15.94 -11.19 -0.40
C ASN A 63 -16.87 -10.03 -0.01
N PHE A 64 -18.15 -10.34 0.23
CA PHE A 64 -19.19 -9.33 0.49
C PHE A 64 -18.96 -8.48 1.76
N PRO A 65 -18.70 -9.04 2.96
CA PRO A 65 -18.42 -8.21 4.15
C PRO A 65 -17.23 -7.28 3.97
N ARG A 66 -16.14 -7.78 3.35
CA ARG A 66 -14.96 -6.95 3.10
C ARG A 66 -15.22 -5.86 2.06
N ARG A 67 -16.06 -6.12 1.06
CA ARG A 67 -16.49 -5.10 0.08
C ARG A 67 -17.35 -4.00 0.71
N ILE A 68 -18.19 -4.35 1.69
CA ILE A 68 -18.87 -3.34 2.52
C ILE A 68 -17.83 -2.47 3.22
N ALA A 69 -16.84 -3.07 3.88
CA ALA A 69 -15.78 -2.32 4.56
C ALA A 69 -14.99 -1.41 3.60
N THR A 70 -14.59 -1.91 2.42
CA THR A 70 -13.89 -1.11 1.40
C THR A 70 -14.72 0.08 0.91
N THR A 71 -15.99 -0.16 0.59
CA THR A 71 -16.90 0.89 0.08
C THR A 71 -17.18 1.93 1.16
N HIS A 72 -17.35 1.48 2.40
CA HIS A 72 -17.51 2.36 3.56
C HIS A 72 -16.28 3.25 3.75
N LEU A 73 -15.07 2.67 3.74
CA LEU A 73 -13.83 3.45 3.89
C LEU A 73 -13.69 4.51 2.80
N ASN A 74 -13.93 4.16 1.53
CA ASN A 74 -13.88 5.12 0.42
C ASN A 74 -14.89 6.27 0.59
N ALA A 75 -16.11 5.97 1.04
CA ALA A 75 -17.11 7.00 1.32
C ALA A 75 -16.74 7.88 2.52
N ALA A 76 -16.19 7.28 3.59
CA ALA A 76 -15.85 7.97 4.83
C ALA A 76 -14.70 8.96 4.67
N VAL A 77 -13.69 8.64 3.85
CA VAL A 77 -12.52 9.51 3.64
C VAL A 77 -12.71 10.51 2.50
N PHE A 78 -13.81 10.42 1.73
CA PHE A 78 -13.96 11.17 0.48
C PHE A 78 -13.94 12.69 0.66
N SER A 79 -14.53 13.24 1.73
CA SER A 79 -14.49 14.68 1.99
C SER A 79 -13.07 15.19 2.16
N LEU A 80 -12.29 14.54 3.02
CA LEU A 80 -10.90 14.86 3.27
C LEU A 80 -10.05 14.73 1.99
N HIS A 81 -10.24 13.63 1.26
CA HIS A 81 -9.54 13.40 0.00
C HIS A 81 -9.89 14.44 -1.06
N LYS A 82 -11.16 14.87 -1.11
CA LYS A 82 -11.62 15.92 -2.02
C LYS A 82 -10.95 17.27 -1.68
N SER A 83 -10.85 17.63 -0.40
CA SER A 83 -10.15 18.85 0.01
C SER A 83 -8.66 18.80 -0.33
N PHE A 84 -8.02 17.64 -0.16
CA PHE A 84 -6.64 17.42 -0.61
C PHE A 84 -6.49 17.59 -2.13
N PHE A 85 -7.39 16.98 -2.91
CA PHE A 85 -7.44 17.11 -4.37
C PHE A 85 -7.52 18.59 -4.81
N GLU A 86 -8.46 19.34 -4.23
CA GLU A 86 -8.69 20.75 -4.56
C GLU A 86 -7.48 21.62 -4.16
N ALA A 87 -6.88 21.38 -2.99
CA ALA A 87 -5.72 22.12 -2.52
C ALA A 87 -4.48 21.90 -3.40
N VAL A 88 -4.22 20.66 -3.84
CA VAL A 88 -3.10 20.35 -4.73
C VAL A 88 -3.28 21.02 -6.08
N LYS A 89 -4.48 20.94 -6.69
CA LYS A 89 -4.76 21.62 -7.96
C LYS A 89 -4.57 23.13 -7.86
N LEU A 90 -5.17 23.76 -6.86
CA LEU A 90 -5.06 25.21 -6.66
C LEU A 90 -3.61 25.66 -6.47
N SER A 91 -2.82 24.90 -5.70
CA SER A 91 -1.40 25.20 -5.46
C SER A 91 -0.56 25.18 -6.74
N LEU A 92 -0.81 24.20 -7.62
CA LEU A 92 -0.10 24.10 -8.91
C LEU A 92 -0.57 25.15 -9.91
N GLU A 93 -1.87 25.43 -9.97
CA GLU A 93 -2.44 26.51 -10.79
C GLU A 93 -1.87 27.87 -10.40
N GLN A 94 -1.78 28.18 -9.10
CA GLN A 94 -1.17 29.41 -8.59
C GLN A 94 0.32 29.54 -8.95
N LYS A 95 1.00 28.41 -9.14
CA LYS A 95 2.40 28.35 -9.60
C LYS A 95 2.55 28.32 -11.12
N GLY A 96 1.44 28.35 -11.87
CA GLY A 96 1.44 28.25 -13.34
C GLY A 96 1.84 26.88 -13.88
N LEU A 97 1.73 25.82 -13.08
CA LEU A 97 2.14 24.46 -13.46
C LEU A 97 0.94 23.67 -14.00
N MET A 98 0.95 23.37 -15.30
CA MET A 98 -0.02 22.51 -15.97
C MET A 98 0.60 21.15 -16.33
N VAL A 99 0.95 20.36 -15.32
CA VAL A 99 1.54 19.03 -15.50
C VAL A 99 0.59 17.93 -15.02
N PRO A 100 0.61 16.73 -15.61
CA PRO A 100 -0.13 15.59 -15.08
C PRO A 100 0.30 15.29 -13.63
N ILE A 101 -0.68 15.04 -12.76
CA ILE A 101 -0.42 14.76 -11.34
C ILE A 101 -0.74 13.30 -11.08
N GLN A 102 0.26 12.58 -10.59
CA GLN A 102 0.13 11.19 -10.17
C GLN A 102 0.14 11.12 -8.64
N ILE A 103 -0.66 10.22 -8.08
CA ILE A 103 -0.64 9.88 -6.66
C ILE A 103 -0.25 8.42 -6.48
N LEU A 104 0.62 8.17 -5.50
CA LEU A 104 1.03 6.83 -5.15
C LEU A 104 -0.07 6.10 -4.35
N LYS A 105 -0.25 4.82 -4.67
CA LYS A 105 -1.19 3.91 -4.03
C LYS A 105 -0.50 2.97 -3.06
N ALA A 106 -1.32 2.33 -2.23
CA ALA A 106 -0.92 1.32 -1.26
C ALA A 106 -0.16 0.12 -1.89
N ASP A 107 -0.43 -0.19 -3.16
CA ASP A 107 0.16 -1.32 -3.89
C ASP A 107 1.50 -1.01 -4.56
N GLY A 108 2.07 0.17 -4.28
CA GLY A 108 3.35 0.61 -4.85
C GLY A 108 3.25 1.19 -6.25
N GLY A 109 2.07 1.17 -6.88
CA GLY A 109 1.87 1.84 -8.16
C GLY A 109 1.19 3.19 -8.04
N THR A 110 1.08 3.90 -9.15
CA THR A 110 0.45 5.23 -9.22
C THR A 110 -0.93 5.20 -9.89
N MET A 111 -1.68 6.28 -9.72
CA MET A 111 -2.85 6.64 -10.52
C MET A 111 -2.95 8.16 -10.63
N SER A 112 -3.67 8.67 -11.63
CA SER A 112 -3.91 10.10 -11.78
C SER A 112 -4.67 10.67 -10.59
N LEU A 113 -4.36 11.92 -10.24
CA LEU A 113 -5.05 12.63 -9.17
C LEU A 113 -6.57 12.68 -9.43
N GLU A 114 -6.99 12.81 -10.69
CA GLU A 114 -8.39 12.71 -11.12
C GLU A 114 -9.01 11.34 -10.79
N SER A 115 -8.32 10.25 -11.14
CA SER A 115 -8.79 8.88 -10.87
C SER A 115 -8.93 8.62 -9.37
N SER A 116 -8.09 9.25 -8.55
CA SER A 116 -8.14 9.09 -7.09
C SER A 116 -9.47 9.51 -6.47
N MET A 117 -10.26 10.37 -7.14
CA MET A 117 -11.59 10.77 -6.68
C MET A 117 -12.64 9.65 -6.76
N ALA A 118 -12.40 8.61 -7.55
CA ALA A 118 -13.22 7.40 -7.57
C ALA A 118 -12.76 6.38 -6.52
N PHE A 119 -11.48 6.42 -6.12
CA PHE A 119 -10.83 5.42 -5.28
C PHE A 119 -9.99 6.03 -4.15
N PRO A 120 -10.53 6.97 -3.34
CA PRO A 120 -9.74 7.69 -2.34
C PRO A 120 -9.10 6.76 -1.30
N GLY A 121 -9.69 5.59 -1.04
CA GLY A 121 -9.11 4.60 -0.13
C GLY A 121 -7.80 3.98 -0.63
N GLN A 122 -7.52 3.99 -1.95
CA GLN A 122 -6.31 3.35 -2.50
C GLN A 122 -5.00 4.06 -2.11
N THR A 123 -5.07 5.30 -1.61
CA THR A 123 -3.90 6.09 -1.19
C THR A 123 -3.45 5.79 0.25
N VAL A 124 -4.17 4.89 0.94
CA VAL A 124 -3.81 4.46 2.30
C VAL A 124 -2.43 3.77 2.29
N LEU A 125 -1.58 4.04 3.28
CA LEU A 125 -0.21 3.47 3.34
C LEU A 125 0.68 3.80 2.11
N SER A 126 0.42 4.91 1.42
CA SER A 126 1.28 5.35 0.31
C SER A 126 2.71 5.67 0.76
N GLY A 127 2.93 6.18 1.98
CA GLY A 127 4.25 6.44 2.54
C GLY A 127 5.15 5.19 2.57
N PRO A 128 4.80 4.14 3.33
CA PRO A 128 5.55 2.88 3.34
C PRO A 128 5.71 2.26 1.95
N ALA A 129 4.69 2.39 1.10
CA ALA A 129 4.80 1.92 -0.28
C ALA A 129 5.89 2.68 -1.05
N ALA A 130 5.97 4.01 -0.87
CA ALA A 130 6.97 4.86 -1.51
C ALA A 130 8.39 4.47 -1.10
N SER A 131 8.61 4.16 0.19
CA SER A 131 9.90 3.71 0.70
C SER A 131 10.35 2.40 0.03
N ILE A 132 9.42 1.44 -0.10
CA ILE A 132 9.71 0.19 -0.81
C ILE A 132 10.08 0.46 -2.26
N MET A 133 9.30 1.29 -2.96
CA MET A 133 9.59 1.64 -4.36
C MET A 133 10.96 2.33 -4.49
N GLY A 134 11.34 3.18 -3.54
CA GLY A 134 12.66 3.83 -3.49
C GLY A 134 13.81 2.86 -3.23
N ALA A 135 13.54 1.71 -2.62
CA ALA A 135 14.53 0.68 -2.32
C ALA A 135 14.79 -0.28 -3.50
N ILE A 136 13.79 -0.51 -4.37
CA ILE A 136 13.87 -1.45 -5.50
C ILE A 136 15.12 -1.27 -6.39
N PRO A 137 15.54 -0.03 -6.77
CA PRO A 137 16.73 0.17 -7.60
C PRO A 137 18.02 -0.40 -7.00
N TYR A 138 18.07 -0.50 -5.67
CA TYR A 138 19.24 -0.93 -4.92
C TYR A 138 19.15 -2.39 -4.45
N ALA A 139 18.04 -3.09 -4.76
CA ALA A 139 17.90 -4.50 -4.51
C ALA A 139 18.72 -5.33 -5.51
N THR A 140 19.13 -6.53 -5.11
CA THR A 140 19.91 -7.44 -5.96
C THR A 140 18.98 -8.46 -6.60
N GLU A 141 19.19 -8.79 -7.87
CA GLU A 141 18.48 -9.90 -8.53
C GLU A 141 18.80 -11.24 -7.85
N LYS A 142 17.82 -12.13 -7.86
CA LYS A 142 17.85 -13.48 -7.29
C LYS A 142 18.22 -13.50 -5.81
N GLN A 143 17.87 -12.43 -5.10
CA GLN A 143 18.19 -12.27 -3.69
C GLN A 143 17.04 -11.58 -2.94
N ASP A 144 16.63 -12.19 -1.84
CA ASP A 144 15.68 -11.59 -0.91
C ASP A 144 16.33 -10.47 -0.12
N THR A 145 15.59 -9.38 0.04
CA THR A 145 16.07 -8.15 0.65
C THR A 145 15.06 -7.63 1.66
N ILE A 146 15.53 -7.31 2.87
CA ILE A 146 14.76 -6.56 3.86
C ILE A 146 14.87 -5.07 3.50
N VAL A 147 13.76 -4.36 3.63
CA VAL A 147 13.72 -2.90 3.53
C VAL A 147 13.27 -2.33 4.87
N LEU A 148 14.08 -1.43 5.45
CA LEU A 148 13.80 -0.73 6.70
C LEU A 148 13.76 0.78 6.41
N ASP A 149 12.61 1.41 6.53
CA ASP A 149 12.50 2.88 6.53
C ASP A 149 12.43 3.38 7.97
N ILE A 150 13.56 3.90 8.47
CA ILE A 150 13.72 4.34 9.85
C ILE A 150 13.46 5.84 9.90
N GLY A 151 12.23 6.22 10.26
CA GLY A 151 11.86 7.60 10.52
C GLY A 151 12.17 8.04 11.95
N GLY A 152 11.70 9.24 12.30
CA GLY A 152 11.78 9.73 13.69
C GLY A 152 10.89 8.93 14.64
N THR A 153 9.67 8.56 14.25
CA THR A 153 8.72 7.90 15.18
C THR A 153 8.59 6.40 14.97
N THR A 154 8.70 5.97 13.72
CA THR A 154 8.35 4.62 13.29
C THR A 154 9.42 4.06 12.37
N THR A 155 9.52 2.73 12.37
CA THR A 155 10.30 1.98 11.41
C THR A 155 9.34 1.14 10.59
N ASP A 156 9.23 1.40 9.30
CA ASP A 156 8.47 0.58 8.37
C ASP A 156 9.35 -0.57 7.86
N ILE A 157 8.81 -1.78 7.91
CA ILE A 157 9.51 -3.02 7.57
C ILE A 157 8.79 -3.66 6.38
N ALA A 158 9.57 -4.01 5.37
CA ALA A 158 9.08 -4.67 4.16
C ALA A 158 10.10 -5.66 3.59
N PHE A 159 9.68 -6.42 2.60
CA PHE A 159 10.49 -7.43 1.94
C PHE A 159 10.36 -7.34 0.43
N LEU A 160 11.49 -7.52 -0.24
CA LEU A 160 11.59 -7.74 -1.68
C LEU A 160 12.02 -9.19 -1.91
N VAL A 161 11.24 -9.91 -2.72
CA VAL A 161 11.56 -11.27 -3.17
C VAL A 161 12.00 -11.14 -4.63
N ASP A 162 13.27 -11.45 -4.91
CA ASP A 162 13.86 -11.26 -6.24
C ASP A 162 13.53 -9.88 -6.88
N LYS A 163 13.88 -8.80 -6.16
CA LYS A 163 13.53 -7.40 -6.47
C LYS A 163 12.03 -7.05 -6.53
N ALA A 164 11.11 -8.01 -6.46
CA ALA A 164 9.68 -7.74 -6.49
C ALA A 164 9.17 -7.44 -5.06
N PRO A 165 8.41 -6.35 -4.86
CA PRO A 165 7.83 -6.07 -3.56
C PRO A 165 6.73 -7.07 -3.23
N LEU A 166 6.76 -7.60 -2.00
CA LEU A 166 5.76 -8.55 -1.55
C LEU A 166 4.40 -7.87 -1.40
N LEU A 167 3.34 -8.51 -1.91
CA LEU A 167 1.95 -8.02 -1.79
C LEU A 167 1.24 -8.64 -0.59
N GLU A 168 0.28 -7.92 -0.01
CA GLU A 168 -0.71 -8.47 0.92
C GLU A 168 -2.01 -8.78 0.12
N PRO A 169 -2.16 -10.01 -0.41
CA PRO A 169 -3.25 -10.34 -1.32
C PRO A 169 -4.61 -10.34 -0.61
N LEU A 170 -4.62 -10.50 0.72
CA LEU A 170 -5.83 -10.45 1.52
C LEU A 170 -6.18 -9.04 1.98
N GLY A 171 -5.58 -7.99 1.39
CA GLY A 171 -5.93 -6.60 1.57
C GLY A 171 -5.72 -6.03 2.96
N ILE A 172 -5.80 -4.71 3.06
CA ILE A 172 -5.39 -3.95 4.25
C ILE A 172 -6.39 -4.09 5.38
N GLN A 173 -5.90 -4.31 6.60
CA GLN A 173 -6.67 -4.19 7.83
C GLN A 173 -6.36 -2.87 8.55
N ARG A 174 -7.38 -2.04 8.80
CA ARG A 174 -7.27 -0.82 9.63
C ARG A 174 -8.32 -0.87 10.74
N GLY A 175 -7.87 -0.98 11.99
CA GLY A 175 -8.75 -1.25 13.13
C GLY A 175 -9.60 -2.49 12.88
N ARG A 176 -10.93 -2.32 12.99
CA ARG A 176 -11.91 -3.40 12.74
C ARG A 176 -12.20 -3.68 11.26
N TYR A 177 -11.72 -2.83 10.34
CA TYR A 177 -12.08 -2.92 8.92
C TYR A 177 -11.02 -3.70 8.15
N LYS A 178 -11.38 -4.89 7.67
CA LYS A 178 -10.58 -5.65 6.70
C LYS A 178 -11.07 -5.34 5.28
N SER A 179 -10.36 -4.43 4.61
CA SER A 179 -10.69 -3.95 3.27
C SER A 179 -10.21 -4.92 2.17
N LEU A 180 -10.60 -4.67 0.92
CA LEU A 180 -10.13 -5.35 -0.29
C LEU A 180 -9.11 -4.48 -1.06
N ILE A 181 -8.60 -3.43 -0.43
CA ILE A 181 -7.58 -2.56 -1.01
C ILE A 181 -6.28 -3.35 -1.00
N ARG A 182 -5.69 -3.54 -2.17
CA ARG A 182 -4.39 -4.18 -2.34
C ARG A 182 -3.32 -3.27 -1.76
N SER A 183 -2.32 -3.87 -1.10
CA SER A 183 -1.15 -3.14 -0.62
C SER A 183 0.10 -3.98 -0.73
N LEU A 184 1.24 -3.31 -0.61
CA LEU A 184 2.48 -3.97 -0.26
C LEU A 184 2.39 -4.53 1.16
N GLN A 185 3.05 -5.66 1.39
CA GLN A 185 3.18 -6.31 2.68
C GLN A 185 4.17 -5.51 3.53
N THR A 186 3.62 -4.68 4.40
CA THR A 186 4.35 -3.85 5.34
C THR A 186 3.93 -4.15 6.77
N ASP A 187 4.83 -3.91 7.72
CA ASP A 187 4.49 -3.76 9.12
C ASP A 187 5.29 -2.58 9.68
N SER A 188 4.74 -1.90 10.68
CA SER A 188 5.37 -0.72 11.28
C SER A 188 5.66 -1.01 12.73
N LYS A 189 6.91 -0.81 13.15
CA LYS A 189 7.26 -0.78 14.57
C LYS A 189 7.28 0.68 15.02
N GLY A 190 6.61 0.98 16.14
CA GLY A 190 6.72 2.26 16.84
C GLY A 190 8.08 2.41 17.51
N ILE A 191 9.13 2.47 16.70
CA ILE A 191 10.49 2.78 17.11
C ILE A 191 11.17 3.52 15.95
N GLY A 192 11.91 4.57 16.28
CA GLY A 192 12.60 5.44 15.33
C GLY A 192 13.60 6.34 16.04
N GLY A 193 14.15 7.32 15.33
CA GLY A 193 15.16 8.24 15.87
C GLY A 193 14.70 9.07 17.07
N ASP A 194 13.44 9.51 17.09
CA ASP A 194 12.82 10.38 18.10
C ASP A 194 11.99 9.60 19.14
N SER A 195 12.13 8.27 19.19
CA SER A 195 11.41 7.48 20.21
C SER A 195 11.98 7.76 21.60
N ILE A 196 11.12 7.95 22.60
CA ILE A 196 11.58 8.30 23.95
C ILE A 196 12.41 7.17 24.53
N VAL A 197 13.56 7.52 25.11
CA VAL A 197 14.39 6.65 25.92
C VAL A 197 14.07 6.90 27.38
N ARG A 198 13.73 5.84 28.11
CA ARG A 198 13.48 5.89 29.55
C ARG A 198 14.03 4.65 30.23
N ILE A 199 14.24 4.75 31.53
CA ILE A 199 14.55 3.59 32.36
C ILE A 199 13.29 3.18 33.10
N LYS A 200 13.04 1.87 33.14
CA LYS A 200 12.00 1.28 33.96
C LYS A 200 12.56 0.02 34.60
N GLU A 201 12.46 -0.09 35.92
CA GLU A 201 12.95 -1.26 36.67
C GLU A 201 14.43 -1.57 36.34
N ASN A 202 15.25 -0.52 36.22
CA ASN A 202 16.66 -0.59 35.84
C ASN A 202 16.95 -1.15 34.43
N GLU A 203 15.93 -1.19 33.56
CA GLU A 203 16.08 -1.56 32.15
C GLU A 203 15.83 -0.39 31.21
N LEU A 204 16.62 -0.33 30.14
CA LEU A 204 16.45 0.64 29.07
C LEU A 204 15.24 0.28 28.18
N ILE A 205 14.26 1.20 28.13
CA ILE A 205 13.05 1.11 27.32
C ILE A 205 13.07 2.21 26.25
N ILE A 206 12.76 1.85 25.01
CA ILE A 206 12.70 2.78 23.88
C ILE A 206 11.32 2.71 23.24
N GLY A 207 10.65 3.86 23.14
CA GLY A 207 9.31 3.97 22.55
C GLY A 207 8.22 3.24 23.36
N PRO A 208 7.03 3.03 22.76
CA PRO A 208 6.62 3.48 21.43
C PRO A 208 6.23 4.97 21.35
N GLU A 209 6.29 5.67 22.49
CA GLU A 209 5.91 7.07 22.63
C GLU A 209 6.95 8.02 22.00
N ARG A 210 6.47 9.17 21.51
CA ARG A 210 7.27 10.31 21.03
C ARG A 210 6.77 11.60 21.67
N LEU A 211 7.67 12.41 22.22
CA LEU A 211 7.39 13.71 22.83
C LEU A 211 8.17 14.83 22.13
N GLY A 212 7.99 14.93 20.81
CA GLY A 212 8.68 15.93 19.98
C GLY A 212 9.90 15.35 19.23
N PRO A 213 10.78 16.21 18.72
CA PRO A 213 12.04 15.79 18.12
C PRO A 213 13.05 15.36 19.20
N ALA A 214 14.22 14.90 18.78
CA ALA A 214 15.37 14.69 19.66
C ALA A 214 15.76 15.97 20.44
N MET A 215 16.43 15.83 21.59
CA MET A 215 16.93 16.99 22.36
C MET A 215 17.92 17.83 21.54
N ALA A 216 18.75 17.20 20.71
CA ALA A 216 19.63 17.87 19.76
C ALA A 216 18.91 18.85 18.82
N PHE A 217 17.61 18.65 18.61
CA PHE A 217 16.74 19.47 17.76
C PHE A 217 15.66 20.22 18.57
N GLY A 218 15.90 20.45 19.87
CA GLY A 218 15.02 21.24 20.74
C GLY A 218 13.90 20.44 21.42
N GLY A 219 13.96 19.10 21.39
CA GLY A 219 13.08 18.23 22.16
C GLY A 219 13.32 18.27 23.67
N SER A 220 12.39 17.71 24.43
CA SER A 220 12.45 17.70 25.90
C SER A 220 12.99 16.40 26.51
N GLU A 221 12.98 15.30 25.76
CA GLU A 221 13.30 13.96 26.26
C GLU A 221 14.40 13.31 25.41
N PRO A 222 15.28 12.47 26.00
CA PRO A 222 16.34 11.80 25.26
C PRO A 222 15.80 10.73 24.30
N THR A 223 16.47 10.58 23.17
CA THR A 223 16.06 9.73 22.04
C THR A 223 17.24 8.95 21.44
N PRO A 224 17.00 7.92 20.59
CA PRO A 224 18.06 7.29 19.81
C PRO A 224 18.89 8.25 18.95
N THR A 225 18.28 9.30 18.40
CA THR A 225 19.01 10.34 17.66
C THR A 225 20.01 11.06 18.56
N ASP A 226 19.64 11.38 19.82
CA ASP A 226 20.57 12.01 20.78
C ASP A 226 21.77 11.10 21.10
N ALA A 227 21.55 9.78 21.14
CA ALA A 227 22.64 8.83 21.28
C ALA A 227 23.62 8.89 20.08
N LEU A 228 23.13 9.11 18.85
CA LEU A 228 23.99 9.30 17.68
C LEU A 228 24.86 10.58 17.79
N PHE A 229 24.32 11.65 18.38
CA PHE A 229 25.08 12.88 18.68
C PHE A 229 26.18 12.63 19.72
N VAL A 230 25.87 11.92 20.81
CA VAL A 230 26.86 11.59 21.86
C VAL A 230 27.97 10.68 21.33
N LEU A 231 27.65 9.78 20.39
CA LEU A 231 28.62 8.94 19.69
C LEU A 231 29.42 9.69 18.62
N GLY A 232 29.14 10.96 18.37
CA GLY A 232 29.81 11.78 17.35
C GLY A 232 29.51 11.36 15.91
N LEU A 233 28.42 10.62 15.68
CA LEU A 233 27.99 10.18 14.36
C LEU A 233 27.23 11.28 13.60
N ILE A 234 26.53 12.13 14.35
CA ILE A 234 25.77 13.29 13.84
C ILE A 234 26.30 14.54 14.54
N THR A 235 26.44 15.65 13.81
CA THR A 235 27.00 16.91 14.32
C THR A 235 26.20 18.16 13.93
N ASP A 236 25.07 18.00 13.23
CA ASP A 236 24.24 19.10 12.70
C ASP A 236 23.12 19.54 13.66
N GLY A 237 23.44 19.69 14.94
CA GLY A 237 22.47 20.02 15.99
C GLY A 237 23.14 20.35 17.33
N ASP A 238 22.32 20.52 18.38
CA ASP A 238 22.79 20.86 19.72
C ASP A 238 23.33 19.62 20.46
N GLN A 239 24.61 19.33 20.25
CA GLN A 239 25.29 18.20 20.88
C GLN A 239 25.31 18.29 22.41
N GLU A 240 25.37 19.50 22.97
CA GLU A 240 25.37 19.70 24.42
C GLU A 240 24.02 19.30 25.01
N ASN A 241 22.91 19.67 24.34
CA ASN A 241 21.58 19.29 24.79
C ASN A 241 21.32 17.78 24.62
N ALA A 242 21.81 17.18 23.54
CA ALA A 242 21.80 15.72 23.38
C ALA A 242 22.53 15.02 24.55
N GLN A 243 23.74 15.49 24.87
CA GLN A 243 24.54 14.94 25.96
C GLN A 243 23.85 15.11 27.31
N LYS A 244 23.21 16.26 27.60
CA LYS A 244 22.42 16.46 28.83
C LYS A 244 21.31 15.40 28.99
N GLY A 245 20.64 15.05 27.90
CA GLY A 245 19.62 13.99 27.89
C GLY A 245 20.20 12.62 28.22
N ILE A 246 21.22 12.21 27.47
CA ILE A 246 21.88 10.91 27.65
C ILE A 246 22.54 10.79 29.03
N HIS A 247 23.13 11.87 29.55
CA HIS A 247 23.78 11.90 30.86
C HIS A 247 22.82 11.55 32.00
N LYS A 248 21.56 12.01 31.94
CA LYS A 248 20.55 11.64 32.94
C LYS A 248 20.30 10.13 32.96
N ILE A 249 20.19 9.50 31.79
CA ILE A 249 20.04 8.05 31.64
C ILE A 249 21.30 7.33 32.11
N ALA A 250 22.48 7.87 31.78
CA ALA A 250 23.77 7.29 32.15
C ALA A 250 23.98 7.25 33.67
N MET A 251 23.63 8.33 34.38
CA MET A 251 23.70 8.39 35.84
C MET A 251 22.81 7.35 36.51
N GLU A 252 21.59 7.14 36.01
CA GLU A 252 20.65 6.17 36.58
C GLU A 252 21.12 4.72 36.34
N LEU A 253 21.80 4.44 35.21
CA LEU A 253 22.39 3.14 34.91
C LEU A 253 23.78 2.92 35.52
N GLY A 254 24.43 3.96 36.05
CA GLY A 254 25.82 3.90 36.53
C GLY A 254 26.84 3.69 35.40
N LEU A 255 26.59 4.23 34.22
CA LEU A 255 27.44 4.11 33.02
C LEU A 255 27.98 5.47 32.58
N THR A 256 28.95 5.47 31.66
CA THR A 256 29.35 6.71 30.96
C THR A 256 28.32 7.10 29.89
N ASP A 257 28.33 8.37 29.48
CA ASP A 257 27.46 8.88 28.41
C ASP A 257 27.64 8.09 27.10
N SER A 258 28.89 7.77 26.75
CA SER A 258 29.23 7.02 25.53
C SER A 258 28.75 5.57 25.57
N GLU A 259 28.95 4.87 26.70
CA GLU A 259 28.44 3.50 26.87
C GLU A 259 26.90 3.48 26.84
N THR A 260 26.26 4.46 27.46
CA THR A 260 24.80 4.59 27.47
C THR A 260 24.27 4.86 26.06
N ALA A 261 24.90 5.75 25.31
CA ALA A 261 24.52 6.04 23.93
C ALA A 261 24.67 4.80 23.03
N ASP A 262 25.78 4.06 23.14
CA ASP A 262 25.97 2.81 22.38
C ASP A 262 24.94 1.75 22.77
N GLN A 263 24.59 1.62 24.05
CA GLN A 263 23.51 0.72 24.51
C GLN A 263 22.15 1.11 23.94
N ILE A 264 21.80 2.40 23.94
CA ILE A 264 20.56 2.90 23.34
C ILE A 264 20.50 2.55 21.86
N PHE A 265 21.59 2.82 21.13
CA PHE A 265 21.63 2.57 19.70
C PHE A 265 21.50 1.07 19.38
N LYS A 266 22.27 0.22 20.07
CA LYS A 266 22.18 -1.25 19.97
C LYS A 266 20.78 -1.77 20.32
N LYS A 267 20.17 -1.25 21.38
CA LYS A 267 18.82 -1.66 21.81
C LYS A 267 17.78 -1.29 20.76
N CYS A 268 17.87 -0.10 20.17
CA CYS A 268 16.99 0.35 19.09
C CYS A 268 17.06 -0.61 17.89
N ILE A 269 18.28 -0.92 17.41
CA ILE A 269 18.52 -1.89 16.34
C ILE A 269 17.95 -3.27 16.68
N SER A 270 18.20 -3.75 17.90
CA SER A 270 17.73 -5.06 18.36
C SER A 270 16.20 -5.16 18.32
N ILE A 271 15.49 -4.10 18.74
CA ILE A 271 14.02 -4.05 18.69
C ILE A 271 13.50 -4.10 17.25
N ILE A 272 14.13 -3.35 16.34
CA ILE A 272 13.78 -3.33 14.91
C ILE A 272 13.99 -4.72 14.31
N LEU A 273 15.18 -5.29 14.44
CA LEU A 273 15.51 -6.57 13.82
C LEU A 273 14.75 -7.74 14.43
N LYS A 274 14.49 -7.74 15.74
CA LYS A 274 13.60 -8.72 16.36
C LYS A 274 12.23 -8.73 15.68
N LYS A 275 11.63 -7.55 15.48
CA LYS A 275 10.34 -7.42 14.79
C LYS A 275 10.42 -7.88 13.32
N THR A 276 11.53 -7.57 12.64
CA THR A 276 11.78 -8.02 11.26
C THR A 276 11.83 -9.55 11.17
N PHE A 277 12.58 -10.22 12.04
CA PHE A 277 12.66 -11.69 12.03
C PHE A 277 11.35 -12.36 12.43
N GLU A 278 10.62 -11.82 13.42
CA GLU A 278 9.26 -12.27 13.74
C GLU A 278 8.32 -12.17 12.52
N MET A 279 8.48 -11.13 11.71
CA MET A 279 7.71 -10.96 10.48
C MET A 279 8.12 -11.99 9.42
N ILE A 280 9.41 -12.29 9.25
CA ILE A 280 9.89 -13.36 8.37
C ILE A 280 9.30 -14.72 8.78
N ASP A 281 9.34 -15.05 10.07
CA ASP A 281 8.78 -16.32 10.58
C ASP A 281 7.26 -16.42 10.35
N LYS A 282 6.54 -15.32 10.59
CA LYS A 282 5.11 -15.22 10.27
C LYS A 282 4.86 -15.35 8.78
N LEU A 283 5.76 -14.84 7.94
CA LEU A 283 5.59 -14.94 6.50
C LEU A 283 5.86 -16.38 6.01
N ASN A 284 6.94 -17.01 6.47
CA ASN A 284 7.31 -18.37 6.09
C ASN A 284 6.37 -19.46 6.65
N SER A 285 5.50 -19.12 7.62
CA SER A 285 4.49 -20.03 8.17
C SER A 285 3.13 -20.00 7.46
N LYS A 286 2.90 -19.03 6.56
CA LYS A 286 1.68 -18.99 5.75
C LYS A 286 1.85 -19.84 4.48
N PRO A 287 0.80 -20.50 3.98
CA PRO A 287 0.80 -21.12 2.66
C PRO A 287 0.86 -20.01 1.59
N VAL A 288 2.10 -19.73 1.19
CA VAL A 288 2.68 -19.08 0.01
C VAL A 288 1.91 -17.97 -0.76
N TYR A 289 2.64 -16.92 -1.16
CA TYR A 289 2.15 -15.61 -1.60
C TYR A 289 1.80 -15.52 -3.08
N THR A 290 2.44 -16.35 -3.92
CA THR A 290 2.13 -16.50 -5.34
C THR A 290 1.89 -17.96 -5.70
N VAL A 291 1.21 -18.22 -6.82
CA VAL A 291 1.01 -19.59 -7.34
C VAL A 291 2.36 -20.26 -7.65
N HIS A 292 3.35 -19.50 -8.13
CA HIS A 292 4.68 -20.02 -8.46
C HIS A 292 5.44 -20.45 -7.20
N GLU A 293 5.52 -19.56 -6.21
CA GLU A 293 6.20 -19.87 -4.94
C GLU A 293 5.49 -21.02 -4.19
N PHE A 294 4.15 -21.13 -4.31
CA PHE A 294 3.36 -22.20 -3.69
C PHE A 294 3.75 -23.57 -4.24
N LEU A 295 3.95 -23.66 -5.56
CA LEU A 295 4.37 -24.88 -6.23
C LEU A 295 5.83 -25.26 -5.88
N GLU A 296 6.66 -24.30 -5.48
CA GLU A 296 8.09 -24.51 -5.19
C GLU A 296 8.44 -24.63 -3.70
N GLY A 297 7.50 -24.36 -2.77
CA GLY A 297 7.78 -24.40 -1.33
C GLY A 297 8.77 -23.31 -0.88
N TYR A 298 8.75 -22.17 -1.56
CA TYR A 298 9.69 -21.07 -1.39
C TYR A 298 9.69 -20.53 0.06
N LYS A 299 10.88 -20.32 0.63
CA LYS A 299 11.07 -19.69 1.94
C LYS A 299 11.86 -18.40 1.76
N ILE A 300 11.28 -17.30 2.26
CA ILE A 300 11.92 -15.99 2.28
C ILE A 300 13.14 -16.08 3.18
N SER A 301 14.32 -15.79 2.61
CA SER A 301 15.61 -15.88 3.28
C SER A 301 16.48 -14.67 2.92
N PRO A 302 16.21 -13.50 3.52
CA PRO A 302 16.88 -12.27 3.15
C PRO A 302 18.37 -12.33 3.48
N ARG A 303 19.19 -11.93 2.51
CA ARG A 303 20.66 -11.87 2.65
C ARG A 303 21.21 -10.45 2.61
N LYS A 304 20.31 -9.47 2.53
CA LYS A 304 20.61 -8.05 2.40
C LYS A 304 19.57 -7.23 3.15
N ILE A 305 20.01 -6.13 3.74
CA ILE A 305 19.15 -5.11 4.33
C ILE A 305 19.41 -3.79 3.60
N LEU A 306 18.34 -3.14 3.15
CA LEU A 306 18.34 -1.77 2.66
C LEU A 306 17.72 -0.88 3.74
N VAL A 307 18.42 0.19 4.12
CA VAL A 307 17.97 1.14 5.13
C VAL A 307 17.69 2.48 4.47
N LEU A 308 16.52 3.04 4.77
CA LEU A 308 16.00 4.33 4.32
C LEU A 308 15.70 5.20 5.54
N GLY A 309 15.43 6.48 5.29
CA GLY A 309 15.20 7.50 6.30
C GLY A 309 16.48 8.25 6.68
N GLY A 310 16.31 9.34 7.42
CA GLY A 310 17.41 10.23 7.83
C GLY A 310 18.60 9.52 8.51
N PRO A 311 18.39 8.62 9.49
CA PRO A 311 19.50 7.99 10.21
C PRO A 311 20.09 6.76 9.49
N ALA A 312 19.66 6.47 8.26
CA ALA A 312 20.00 5.23 7.55
C ALA A 312 21.51 4.92 7.47
N PRO A 313 22.43 5.86 7.13
CA PRO A 313 23.87 5.57 7.05
C PRO A 313 24.44 4.99 8.34
N TYR A 314 24.01 5.53 9.49
CA TYR A 314 24.49 5.13 10.80
C TYR A 314 23.94 3.75 11.19
N PHE A 315 22.63 3.56 10.99
CA PHE A 315 21.98 2.27 11.25
C PHE A 315 22.54 1.18 10.35
N ALA A 316 22.75 1.46 9.06
CA ALA A 316 23.26 0.48 8.12
C ALA A 316 24.63 -0.07 8.56
N LYS A 317 25.57 0.83 8.87
CA LYS A 317 26.89 0.47 9.36
C LYS A 317 26.82 -0.37 10.63
N LYS A 318 26.06 0.10 11.63
CA LYS A 318 25.96 -0.57 12.94
C LYS A 318 25.25 -1.93 12.85
N ILE A 319 24.23 -2.06 11.99
CA ILE A 319 23.55 -3.34 11.75
C ILE A 319 24.51 -4.35 11.13
N GLU A 320 25.28 -3.96 10.12
CA GLU A 320 26.26 -4.84 9.46
C GLU A 320 27.35 -5.30 10.45
N GLU A 321 27.84 -4.39 11.29
CA GLU A 321 28.81 -4.71 12.37
C GLU A 321 28.27 -5.73 13.38
N LEU A 322 27.01 -5.58 13.81
CA LEU A 322 26.42 -6.39 14.88
C LEU A 322 25.86 -7.74 14.41
N TYR A 323 25.31 -7.80 13.20
CA TYR A 323 24.56 -8.96 12.71
C TYR A 323 25.22 -9.66 11.53
N HIS A 324 26.29 -9.10 10.97
CA HIS A 324 27.02 -9.66 9.82
C HIS A 324 26.12 -9.93 8.60
N ILE A 325 25.05 -9.15 8.45
CA ILE A 325 24.18 -9.14 7.28
C ILE A 325 24.55 -7.93 6.43
N LYS A 326 24.76 -8.15 5.13
CA LYS A 326 25.09 -7.07 4.20
C LYS A 326 24.04 -5.98 4.25
N THR A 327 24.41 -4.80 4.74
CA THR A 327 23.46 -3.72 5.00
C THR A 327 23.90 -2.44 4.31
N ILE A 328 22.98 -1.84 3.54
CA ILE A 328 23.27 -0.67 2.72
C ILE A 328 22.27 0.43 3.08
N ALA A 329 22.77 1.61 3.38
CA ALA A 329 21.94 2.81 3.37
C ALA A 329 21.69 3.20 1.91
N VAL A 330 20.41 3.31 1.54
CA VAL A 330 20.01 3.71 0.20
C VAL A 330 20.58 5.10 -0.11
N PRO A 331 21.18 5.34 -1.30
CA PRO A 331 21.57 6.68 -1.72
C PRO A 331 20.39 7.66 -1.61
N GLU A 332 20.65 8.88 -1.14
CA GLU A 332 19.60 9.86 -0.85
C GLU A 332 18.49 9.31 0.08
N SER A 333 18.85 8.45 1.04
CA SER A 333 17.94 7.75 1.96
C SER A 333 16.95 8.65 2.69
N SER A 334 17.29 9.93 2.91
CA SER A 334 16.39 10.93 3.52
C SER A 334 15.21 11.34 2.63
N VAL A 335 15.34 11.19 1.30
CA VAL A 335 14.31 11.54 0.30
C VAL A 335 13.94 10.36 -0.61
N ALA A 336 14.42 9.16 -0.31
CA ALA A 336 14.17 7.95 -1.09
C ALA A 336 12.68 7.65 -1.30
N ASN A 337 11.80 8.07 -0.38
CA ASN A 337 10.35 7.93 -0.54
C ASN A 337 9.84 8.80 -1.71
N ALA A 338 10.36 10.02 -1.88
CA ALA A 338 10.00 10.88 -3.01
C ALA A 338 10.51 10.29 -4.33
N ILE A 339 11.73 9.75 -4.34
CA ILE A 339 12.31 9.04 -5.50
C ILE A 339 11.45 7.83 -5.85
N GLY A 340 11.08 7.01 -4.86
CA GLY A 340 10.21 5.85 -5.05
C GLY A 340 8.84 6.22 -5.63
N ALA A 341 8.22 7.29 -5.15
CA ALA A 341 6.96 7.80 -5.69
C ALA A 341 7.10 8.31 -7.14
N ALA A 342 8.23 8.94 -7.48
CA ALA A 342 8.50 9.46 -8.82
C ALA A 342 8.79 8.34 -9.85
N LEU A 343 9.39 7.25 -9.41
CA LEU A 343 9.77 6.13 -10.26
C LEU A 343 8.72 5.01 -10.32
N ALA A 344 7.71 5.03 -9.44
CA ALA A 344 6.63 4.06 -9.43
C ALA A 344 5.77 4.16 -10.69
N ARG A 345 5.51 3.02 -11.34
CA ARG A 345 4.61 2.98 -12.51
C ARG A 345 3.14 2.91 -12.11
N THR A 346 2.27 3.27 -13.06
CA THR A 346 0.83 3.14 -12.88
C THR A 346 0.42 1.67 -12.77
N THR A 347 -0.45 1.36 -11.80
CA THR A 347 -1.01 0.01 -11.62
C THR A 347 -2.53 0.05 -11.66
N CYS A 348 -3.11 -0.89 -12.40
CA CYS A 348 -4.55 -1.11 -12.45
C CYS A 348 -4.83 -2.60 -12.73
N GLU A 349 -6.06 -3.01 -12.46
CA GLU A 349 -6.54 -4.35 -12.76
C GLU A 349 -7.93 -4.28 -13.40
N VAL A 350 -8.25 -5.29 -14.22
CA VAL A 350 -9.58 -5.52 -14.78
C VAL A 350 -9.99 -6.97 -14.53
N SER A 351 -11.28 -7.18 -14.26
CA SER A 351 -11.86 -8.51 -14.10
C SER A 351 -12.95 -8.73 -15.14
N LEU A 352 -12.85 -9.82 -15.90
CA LEU A 352 -13.83 -10.17 -16.94
C LEU A 352 -14.51 -11.49 -16.60
N ASN A 353 -15.79 -11.58 -16.96
CA ASN A 353 -16.56 -12.82 -16.95
C ASN A 353 -17.26 -12.96 -18.30
N ALA A 354 -17.02 -14.08 -18.98
CA ALA A 354 -17.71 -14.46 -20.21
C ALA A 354 -18.57 -15.70 -19.97
N ASP A 355 -19.82 -15.67 -20.44
CA ASP A 355 -20.75 -16.79 -20.42
C ASP A 355 -21.21 -17.06 -21.86
N THR A 356 -20.72 -18.14 -22.47
CA THR A 356 -21.02 -18.46 -23.87
C THR A 356 -22.40 -19.11 -24.05
N GLU A 357 -23.06 -19.56 -22.97
CA GLU A 357 -24.46 -20.01 -23.04
C GLU A 357 -25.39 -18.79 -23.09
N GLN A 358 -25.12 -17.77 -22.27
CA GLN A 358 -25.84 -16.50 -22.29
C GLN A 358 -25.43 -15.59 -23.45
N GLY A 359 -24.26 -15.83 -24.05
CA GLY A 359 -23.73 -15.04 -25.17
C GLY A 359 -23.30 -13.64 -24.75
N ILE A 360 -22.70 -13.49 -23.56
CA ILE A 360 -22.25 -12.18 -23.06
C ILE A 360 -20.87 -12.25 -22.39
N VAL A 361 -20.05 -11.21 -22.61
CA VAL A 361 -18.85 -10.90 -21.81
C VAL A 361 -19.08 -9.61 -21.03
N THR A 362 -18.56 -9.55 -19.80
CA THR A 362 -18.76 -8.40 -18.89
C THR A 362 -17.51 -8.08 -18.09
N ALA A 363 -17.25 -6.79 -17.89
CA ALA A 363 -16.36 -6.25 -16.85
C ALA A 363 -17.13 -5.17 -16.10
N HIS A 364 -17.75 -5.55 -14.98
CA HIS A 364 -18.71 -4.69 -14.29
C HIS A 364 -18.07 -3.46 -13.66
N GLU A 365 -16.82 -3.58 -13.19
CA GLU A 365 -16.03 -2.46 -12.66
C GLU A 365 -15.78 -1.38 -13.71
N GLU A 366 -15.69 -1.77 -14.98
CA GLU A 366 -15.43 -0.89 -16.13
C GLU A 366 -16.73 -0.45 -16.83
N GLY A 367 -17.89 -0.92 -16.36
CA GLY A 367 -19.17 -0.67 -17.05
C GLY A 367 -19.28 -1.33 -18.42
N PHE A 368 -18.48 -2.35 -18.70
CA PHE A 368 -18.39 -3.03 -20.00
C PHE A 368 -19.29 -4.27 -20.05
N ALA A 369 -20.04 -4.42 -21.14
CA ALA A 369 -20.81 -5.61 -21.47
C ALA A 369 -21.04 -5.70 -22.98
N GLU A 370 -20.67 -6.82 -23.59
CA GLU A 370 -20.80 -7.04 -25.03
C GLU A 370 -21.33 -8.44 -25.36
N PRO A 371 -22.10 -8.58 -26.46
CA PRO A 371 -22.54 -9.89 -26.92
C PRO A 371 -21.35 -10.69 -27.45
N ILE A 372 -21.32 -11.99 -27.18
CA ILE A 372 -20.30 -12.92 -27.68
C ILE A 372 -20.94 -14.14 -28.34
N SER A 373 -20.19 -14.78 -29.22
CA SER A 373 -20.60 -16.02 -29.86
C SER A 373 -20.39 -17.24 -28.96
N LYS A 374 -20.97 -18.38 -29.35
CA LYS A 374 -20.71 -19.67 -28.68
C LYS A 374 -19.27 -20.18 -28.88
N THR A 375 -18.56 -19.66 -29.88
CA THR A 375 -17.17 -20.04 -30.20
C THR A 375 -16.14 -19.17 -29.48
N PHE A 376 -16.59 -18.19 -28.68
CA PHE A 376 -15.72 -17.34 -27.87
C PHE A 376 -14.75 -18.19 -27.05
N SER A 377 -13.48 -17.88 -27.21
CA SER A 377 -12.35 -18.65 -26.75
C SER A 377 -11.70 -18.01 -25.54
N GLU A 378 -10.65 -18.68 -25.05
CA GLU A 378 -9.79 -18.13 -24.01
C GLU A 378 -8.97 -16.95 -24.53
N ASP A 379 -8.46 -17.04 -25.77
CA ASP A 379 -7.67 -15.98 -26.39
C ASP A 379 -8.51 -14.71 -26.59
N ASP A 380 -9.77 -14.85 -27.02
CA ASP A 380 -10.70 -13.73 -27.16
C ASP A 380 -10.92 -13.01 -25.81
N LEU A 381 -11.01 -13.76 -24.71
CA LEU A 381 -11.15 -13.20 -23.36
C LEU A 381 -9.90 -12.42 -22.95
N ILE A 382 -8.72 -12.98 -23.20
CA ILE A 382 -7.44 -12.37 -22.85
C ILE A 382 -7.22 -11.10 -23.68
N GLU A 383 -7.54 -11.10 -24.97
CA GLU A 383 -7.48 -9.92 -25.83
C GLU A 383 -8.44 -8.82 -25.36
N THR A 384 -9.68 -9.18 -25.00
CA THR A 384 -10.66 -8.25 -24.45
C THR A 384 -10.17 -7.66 -23.12
N ALA A 385 -9.63 -8.49 -22.22
CA ALA A 385 -9.08 -8.05 -20.94
C ALA A 385 -7.90 -7.09 -21.13
N HIS A 386 -7.01 -7.40 -22.07
CA HIS A 386 -5.85 -6.58 -22.37
C HIS A 386 -6.25 -5.21 -22.94
N THR A 387 -7.25 -5.16 -23.81
CA THR A 387 -7.80 -3.92 -24.37
C THR A 387 -8.37 -3.03 -23.26
N LEU A 388 -9.25 -3.57 -22.42
CA LEU A 388 -9.84 -2.83 -21.30
C LEU A 388 -8.78 -2.39 -20.27
N LEU A 389 -7.77 -3.22 -20.02
CA LEU A 389 -6.67 -2.87 -19.12
C LEU A 389 -5.88 -1.67 -19.66
N LYS A 390 -5.57 -1.65 -20.96
CA LYS A 390 -4.87 -0.53 -21.60
C LYS A 390 -5.67 0.77 -21.51
N GLU A 391 -6.96 0.72 -21.83
CA GLU A 391 -7.86 1.88 -21.72
C GLU A 391 -7.90 2.40 -20.27
N LYS A 392 -8.06 1.50 -19.30
CA LYS A 392 -8.05 1.85 -17.88
C LYS A 392 -6.71 2.44 -17.45
N ALA A 393 -5.59 1.87 -17.89
CA ALA A 393 -4.26 2.36 -17.58
C ALA A 393 -4.06 3.80 -18.07
N ILE A 394 -4.45 4.10 -19.32
CA ILE A 394 -4.39 5.46 -19.88
C ILE A 394 -5.26 6.43 -19.08
N ASN A 395 -6.48 6.03 -18.70
CA ASN A 395 -7.35 6.86 -17.85
C ASN A 395 -6.76 7.09 -16.45
N PHE A 396 -6.00 6.12 -15.94
CA PHE A 396 -5.23 6.22 -14.71
C PHE A 396 -3.94 7.02 -14.89
N GLY A 397 -3.66 7.53 -16.08
CA GLY A 397 -2.50 8.36 -16.39
C GLY A 397 -1.20 7.57 -16.57
N ALA A 398 -1.29 6.30 -16.96
CA ALA A 398 -0.13 5.52 -17.36
C ALA A 398 0.50 6.11 -18.62
N ASP A 399 1.82 6.15 -18.64
CA ASP A 399 2.61 6.39 -19.84
C ASP A 399 2.47 5.18 -20.80
N PRO A 400 2.05 5.37 -22.06
CA PRO A 400 1.92 4.30 -23.06
C PRO A 400 3.15 3.39 -23.19
N ASP A 401 4.36 3.93 -23.01
CA ASP A 401 5.60 3.17 -23.09
C ASP A 401 5.81 2.22 -21.89
N ASN A 402 5.00 2.39 -20.84
CA ASN A 402 5.05 1.66 -19.57
C ASN A 402 3.89 0.67 -19.38
N ILE A 403 3.05 0.43 -20.40
CA ILE A 403 1.87 -0.47 -20.32
C ILE A 403 2.21 -1.93 -20.73
N GLY A 404 3.47 -2.22 -21.10
CA GLY A 404 3.86 -3.52 -21.66
C GLY A 404 3.91 -4.69 -20.67
N GLU A 405 4.06 -4.44 -19.37
CA GLU A 405 4.19 -5.50 -18.36
C GLU A 405 2.84 -5.91 -17.76
N VAL A 406 2.13 -6.73 -18.52
CA VAL A 406 0.81 -7.26 -18.19
C VAL A 406 0.92 -8.68 -17.62
N GLU A 407 0.10 -8.99 -16.62
CA GLU A 407 0.03 -10.30 -15.99
C GLU A 407 -1.43 -10.76 -15.84
N VAL A 408 -1.69 -12.04 -16.16
CA VAL A 408 -2.95 -12.71 -15.81
C VAL A 408 -2.80 -13.30 -14.42
N VAL A 409 -3.48 -12.71 -13.44
CA VAL A 409 -3.37 -13.10 -12.02
C VAL A 409 -4.37 -14.18 -11.62
N GLU A 410 -5.48 -14.30 -12.34
CA GLU A 410 -6.49 -15.33 -12.12
C GLU A 410 -7.05 -15.73 -13.48
N PHE A 411 -7.13 -17.04 -13.72
CA PHE A 411 -7.88 -17.58 -14.86
C PHE A 411 -8.68 -18.80 -14.41
N GLN A 412 -9.95 -18.85 -14.80
CA GLN A 412 -10.84 -19.97 -14.52
C GLN A 412 -11.70 -20.26 -15.74
N LYS A 413 -11.94 -21.55 -15.97
CA LYS A 413 -12.77 -22.05 -17.06
C LYS A 413 -13.66 -23.16 -16.54
N PHE A 414 -14.96 -23.01 -16.74
CA PHE A 414 -15.96 -23.99 -16.32
C PHE A 414 -16.81 -24.40 -17.53
N ASN A 415 -17.07 -25.70 -17.67
CA ASN A 415 -18.02 -26.20 -18.65
C ASN A 415 -19.43 -26.13 -18.08
N ILE A 416 -20.37 -25.56 -18.83
CA ILE A 416 -21.79 -25.58 -18.49
C ILE A 416 -22.39 -26.86 -19.06
N VAL A 417 -22.91 -27.72 -18.19
CA VAL A 417 -23.61 -28.95 -18.57
C VAL A 417 -25.07 -28.84 -18.13
N ARG A 418 -26.01 -29.07 -19.06
CA ARG A 418 -27.43 -29.23 -18.75
C ARG A 418 -27.94 -30.51 -19.38
N ASN A 419 -28.70 -31.31 -18.62
CA ASN A 419 -29.22 -32.61 -19.07
C ASN A 419 -28.11 -33.49 -19.67
N PHE A 420 -26.98 -33.62 -18.96
CA PHE A 420 -25.81 -34.39 -19.39
C PHE A 420 -25.17 -33.95 -20.73
N SER A 421 -25.57 -32.79 -21.27
CA SER A 421 -25.03 -32.25 -22.53
C SER A 421 -24.30 -30.93 -22.30
N PRO A 422 -23.11 -30.73 -22.90
CA PRO A 422 -22.41 -29.45 -22.82
C PRO A 422 -23.21 -28.36 -23.55
N ARG A 423 -23.45 -27.24 -22.88
CA ARG A 423 -24.22 -26.09 -23.40
C ARG A 423 -23.38 -24.86 -23.70
N GLY A 424 -22.26 -24.70 -23.00
CA GLY A 424 -21.39 -23.55 -23.12
C GLY A 424 -20.24 -23.60 -22.12
N LYS A 425 -19.53 -22.50 -21.98
CA LYS A 425 -18.40 -22.32 -21.09
C LYS A 425 -18.56 -21.00 -20.33
N ILE A 426 -18.11 -20.98 -19.09
CA ILE A 426 -17.89 -19.76 -18.33
C ILE A 426 -16.38 -19.56 -18.26
N PHE A 427 -15.92 -18.42 -18.75
CA PHE A 427 -14.55 -17.99 -18.55
C PHE A 427 -14.51 -16.82 -17.58
N ARG A 428 -13.49 -16.81 -16.73
CA ARG A 428 -13.22 -15.70 -15.83
C ARG A 428 -11.74 -15.42 -15.84
N THR A 429 -11.38 -14.16 -16.02
CA THR A 429 -10.00 -13.71 -15.94
C THR A 429 -9.90 -12.45 -15.09
N LYS A 430 -8.77 -12.30 -14.41
CA LYS A 430 -8.32 -11.03 -13.87
C LYS A 430 -6.93 -10.76 -14.42
N MET A 431 -6.78 -9.57 -14.98
CA MET A 431 -5.55 -9.10 -15.60
C MET A 431 -5.11 -7.80 -14.94
N GLN A 432 -3.81 -7.61 -14.77
CA GLN A 432 -3.25 -6.42 -14.13
C GLN A 432 -2.03 -5.90 -14.88
N LEU A 433 -1.74 -4.61 -14.68
CA LEU A 433 -0.37 -4.11 -14.82
C LEU A 433 0.41 -4.53 -13.58
N LYS A 434 1.51 -5.26 -13.80
CA LYS A 434 2.36 -5.73 -12.70
C LYS A 434 2.85 -4.49 -11.92
N PRO A 435 2.97 -4.49 -10.59
CA PRO A 435 3.65 -3.41 -9.87
C PRO A 435 5.13 -3.34 -10.24
N GLY A 436 5.75 -2.15 -10.16
CA GLY A 436 7.16 -2.00 -10.54
C GLY A 436 7.56 -0.55 -10.81
N MET A 437 8.74 -0.39 -11.39
CA MET A 437 9.31 0.91 -11.74
C MET A 437 8.99 1.26 -13.20
N ILE A 438 9.00 2.55 -13.52
CA ILE A 438 8.93 3.03 -14.90
C ILE A 438 10.17 2.58 -15.69
N LYS A 439 9.99 2.31 -16.97
CA LYS A 439 11.04 1.87 -17.88
C LYS A 439 12.13 2.94 -17.99
N GLY A 440 13.39 2.52 -17.86
CA GLY A 440 14.55 3.42 -17.95
C GLY A 440 14.80 4.25 -16.70
N PHE A 441 14.21 3.90 -15.55
CA PHE A 441 14.46 4.55 -14.27
C PHE A 441 15.96 4.57 -13.92
N GLU A 442 16.75 3.61 -14.39
CA GLU A 442 18.19 3.54 -14.17
C GLU A 442 18.93 4.77 -14.71
N LYS A 443 18.44 5.34 -15.82
CA LYS A 443 19.02 6.57 -16.41
C LYS A 443 18.63 7.83 -15.64
N ILE A 444 17.53 7.79 -14.89
CA ILE A 444 17.06 8.92 -14.06
C ILE A 444 17.88 8.99 -12.76
N LEU A 445 18.38 7.84 -12.28
CA LEU A 445 19.20 7.72 -11.08
C LEU A 445 20.71 7.94 -11.31
N GLN A 446 21.14 7.99 -12.57
CA GLN A 446 22.51 8.36 -12.97
C GLN A 446 22.61 9.88 -13.07
#